data_AF-A0A418MR78-F1
#
_entry.id   AF-A0A418MR78-F1
#
_cell.length_a   1.000
_cell.length_b   1.000
_cell.length_c   1.000
_cell.angle_alpha   90.00
_cell.angle_beta   90.00
_cell.angle_gamma   90.00
#
_symmetry.space_group_name_H-M   'P 1'
#
loop_
_entity.id
_entity.type
_entity.pdbx_description
1 polymer ?
#
loop_
_entity_poly.entity_id
_entity_poly.type
_entity_poly.pdbx_seq_one_letter_code
_entity_poly.pdbx_strand_id
1 'polypeptide(L)'
;MRTTLRTRAPAACLAILLVLTGCADRDGGSGTVAQSPTATAADASGTAADPTRTAAGDAADGQPPDGRGPFPPTGPPLVGSPTAPPSQPTELRRANVLAGRLSHGGDGPCYTLVTDDGREYALYGTGQGSFATGTWVRVTTGPATPGVDCGPGLPVTAVKLSPVG
;
A
#
# COMPACT_ATOMS: atom_id res chain seq x y z
N MET A 1 -20.48 63.74 -2.60
CA MET A 1 -19.94 63.16 -1.35
C MET A 1 -18.64 62.45 -1.70
N ARG A 2 -17.51 62.96 -1.22
CA ARG A 2 -16.15 62.46 -1.48
C ARG A 2 -15.51 62.13 -0.14
N THR A 3 -15.14 60.87 0.08
CA THR A 3 -14.28 60.37 1.18
C THR A 3 -14.18 58.85 0.99
N THR A 4 -13.07 58.12 1.06
CA THR A 4 -11.62 58.38 1.13
C THR A 4 -10.97 56.99 0.94
N LEU A 5 -10.09 56.79 -0.05
CA LEU A 5 -9.29 55.56 -0.18
C LEU A 5 -8.23 55.54 0.94
N ARG A 6 -8.15 54.46 1.72
CA ARG A 6 -7.02 54.19 2.62
C ARG A 6 -6.05 53.23 1.94
N THR A 7 -5.07 53.82 1.28
CA THR A 7 -3.85 53.14 0.82
C THR A 7 -2.90 53.01 2.01
N ARG A 8 -2.48 51.78 2.35
CA ARG A 8 -1.40 51.53 3.32
C ARG A 8 -0.43 50.48 2.78
N ALA A 9 0.73 50.97 2.34
CA ALA A 9 2.05 50.35 2.35
C ALA A 9 3.04 51.43 1.86
N PRO A 10 4.38 51.38 2.07
CA PRO A 10 5.21 50.43 2.83
C PRO A 10 6.24 51.10 3.77
N ALA A 11 6.78 50.39 4.75
CA ALA A 11 8.05 50.73 5.43
C ALA A 11 8.66 49.41 5.93
N ALA A 12 9.59 48.82 5.19
CA ALA A 12 11.03 49.10 5.21
C ALA A 12 11.77 48.37 6.35
N CYS A 13 12.69 47.51 5.91
CA CYS A 13 13.96 47.14 6.55
C CYS A 13 13.92 46.35 7.88
N LEU A 14 14.18 45.04 7.79
CA LEU A 14 15.38 44.51 8.46
C LEU A 14 15.91 43.28 7.71
N ALA A 15 17.13 43.42 7.19
CA ALA A 15 17.94 42.32 6.70
C ALA A 15 18.51 41.55 7.90
N ILE A 16 18.34 40.22 7.93
CA ILE A 16 19.28 39.32 8.61
C ILE A 16 19.51 38.12 7.68
N LEU A 17 20.71 38.12 7.08
CA LEU A 17 21.34 36.94 6.48
C LEU A 17 21.67 35.95 7.61
N LEU A 18 21.10 34.74 7.54
CA LEU A 18 21.61 33.58 8.26
C LEU A 18 21.95 32.51 7.23
N VAL A 19 23.22 32.53 6.82
CA VAL A 19 23.89 31.41 6.16
C VAL A 19 24.21 30.39 7.24
N LEU A 20 23.54 29.24 7.22
CA LEU A 20 23.98 28.02 7.89
C LEU A 20 24.07 26.92 6.85
N THR A 21 25.26 26.83 6.26
CA THR A 21 25.82 25.61 5.70
C THR A 21 25.72 24.47 6.71
N GLY A 22 25.10 23.37 6.31
CA GLY A 22 25.00 22.15 7.10
C GLY A 22 24.90 20.92 6.21
N CYS A 23 25.99 20.60 5.50
CA CYS A 23 26.25 19.24 5.05
C CYS A 23 26.67 18.42 6.28
N ALA A 24 25.95 17.34 6.56
CA ALA A 24 26.47 16.25 7.37
C ALA A 24 25.96 14.94 6.78
N ASP A 25 26.71 14.48 5.79
CA ASP A 25 26.92 13.07 5.53
C ASP A 25 27.48 12.41 6.81
N ARG A 26 26.88 11.30 7.24
CA ARG A 26 27.48 10.37 8.20
C ARG A 26 27.15 8.95 7.76
N ASP A 27 28.04 8.43 6.93
CA ASP A 27 28.37 7.01 6.92
C ASP A 27 28.77 6.49 8.30
N GLY A 28 28.40 5.23 8.57
CA GLY A 28 29.19 4.32 9.40
C GLY A 28 28.88 4.30 10.90
N GLY A 29 28.16 3.26 11.33
CA GLY A 29 27.97 2.97 12.76
C GLY A 29 27.37 1.61 13.03
N SER A 30 28.00 0.54 12.54
CA SER A 30 27.77 -0.82 13.00
C SER A 30 28.03 -0.91 14.51
N GLY A 31 26.97 -1.14 15.28
CA GLY A 31 27.03 -1.46 16.71
C GLY A 31 26.33 -2.79 16.95
N THR A 32 27.06 -3.88 16.76
CA THR A 32 26.72 -5.22 17.18
C THR A 32 26.52 -5.27 18.70
N VAL A 33 25.36 -5.72 19.16
CA VAL A 33 25.26 -6.44 20.43
C VAL A 33 24.31 -7.62 20.25
N ALA A 34 24.93 -8.78 20.14
CA ALA A 34 24.31 -10.08 20.23
C ALA A 34 23.77 -10.28 21.66
N GLN A 35 22.50 -10.67 21.78
CA GLN A 35 22.00 -11.39 22.96
C GLN A 35 21.01 -12.48 22.53
N SER A 36 21.54 -13.69 22.47
CA SER A 36 20.86 -14.97 22.73
C SER A 36 21.93 -15.88 23.34
N PRO A 37 21.62 -16.88 24.18
CA PRO A 37 20.32 -17.46 24.50
C PRO A 37 20.09 -17.68 26.02
N THR A 38 18.88 -18.10 26.44
CA THR A 38 18.73 -18.97 27.63
C THR A 38 17.63 -19.98 27.37
N ALA A 39 18.03 -21.25 27.41
CA ALA A 39 17.20 -22.43 27.29
C ALA A 39 16.54 -22.76 28.64
N THR A 40 15.33 -23.34 28.58
CA THR A 40 14.86 -24.29 29.59
C THR A 40 14.18 -25.45 28.87
N ALA A 41 14.76 -26.64 29.03
CA ALA A 41 14.21 -27.92 28.61
C ALA A 41 13.64 -28.66 29.85
N ALA A 42 12.54 -29.38 29.64
CA ALA A 42 12.05 -30.54 30.39
C ALA A 42 11.01 -31.20 29.46
N ASP A 43 11.31 -32.27 28.72
CA ASP A 43 11.52 -33.68 29.09
C ASP A 43 10.31 -34.33 29.79
N ALA A 44 9.63 -35.20 29.05
CA ALA A 44 8.93 -36.37 29.58
C ALA A 44 8.74 -37.39 28.44
N SER A 45 9.62 -38.38 28.47
CA SER A 45 9.60 -39.61 27.69
C SER A 45 8.35 -40.46 27.93
N GLY A 46 7.93 -41.21 26.90
CA GLY A 46 6.97 -42.30 27.02
C GLY A 46 7.24 -43.38 25.98
N THR A 47 8.04 -44.38 26.36
CA THR A 47 8.28 -45.63 25.61
C THR A 47 7.61 -46.79 26.33
N ALA A 48 6.79 -47.56 25.63
CA ALA A 48 6.48 -48.99 25.84
C ALA A 48 5.33 -49.35 24.88
N ALA A 49 5.20 -50.52 24.26
CA ALA A 49 6.05 -51.67 23.98
C ALA A 49 5.26 -52.47 22.90
N ASP A 50 5.98 -53.18 22.03
CA ASP A 50 5.44 -54.19 21.12
C ASP A 50 4.85 -55.39 21.92
N PRO A 51 3.83 -56.09 21.39
CA PRO A 51 4.15 -57.43 20.90
C PRO A 51 3.37 -57.86 19.64
N THR A 52 4.14 -58.40 18.69
CA THR A 52 3.97 -59.70 18.03
C THR A 52 2.53 -60.20 17.82
N ARG A 53 2.09 -60.24 16.56
CA ARG A 53 1.14 -61.25 16.10
C ARG A 53 1.49 -61.76 14.71
N THR A 54 2.26 -62.85 14.68
CA THR A 54 2.37 -63.76 13.54
C THR A 54 1.13 -64.66 13.53
N ALA A 55 0.41 -64.71 12.42
CA ALA A 55 -0.39 -65.87 12.04
C ALA A 55 -0.52 -65.92 10.52
N ALA A 56 -0.01 -67.02 9.96
CA ALA A 56 -0.11 -67.41 8.57
C ALA A 56 -1.59 -67.63 8.17
N GLY A 57 -1.90 -67.34 6.91
CA GLY A 57 -3.16 -67.69 6.25
C GLY A 57 -2.87 -67.94 4.79
N ASP A 58 -3.14 -69.17 4.38
CA ASP A 58 -2.75 -69.84 3.14
C ASP A 58 -3.11 -69.15 1.83
N ALA A 59 -2.35 -69.56 0.82
CA ALA A 59 -2.48 -69.26 -0.58
C ALA A 59 -3.91 -69.45 -1.11
N ALA A 60 -4.37 -68.46 -1.88
CA ALA A 60 -5.34 -68.66 -2.94
C ALA A 60 -4.75 -68.09 -4.22
N ASP A 61 -4.30 -68.99 -5.09
CA ASP A 61 -3.98 -68.73 -6.49
C ASP A 61 -5.19 -68.05 -7.16
N GLY A 62 -5.01 -66.76 -7.47
CA GLY A 62 -5.94 -65.96 -8.26
C GLY A 62 -5.12 -65.12 -9.23
N GLN A 63 -4.69 -65.74 -10.33
CA GLN A 63 -4.09 -65.03 -11.46
C GLN A 63 -5.02 -63.87 -11.87
N PRO A 64 -4.59 -62.60 -11.82
CA PRO A 64 -5.38 -61.50 -12.33
C PRO A 64 -5.50 -61.64 -13.86
N PRO A 65 -6.64 -61.33 -14.48
CA PRO A 65 -6.77 -61.39 -15.92
C PRO A 65 -5.80 -60.41 -16.60
N ASP A 66 -4.92 -60.92 -17.45
CA ASP A 66 -4.08 -60.16 -18.39
C ASP A 66 -4.98 -59.41 -19.38
N GLY A 67 -5.41 -58.19 -19.04
CA GLY A 67 -6.46 -57.54 -19.84
C GLY A 67 -6.57 -56.03 -19.77
N ARG A 68 -5.62 -55.32 -19.16
CA ARG A 68 -5.55 -53.86 -19.30
C ARG A 68 -4.13 -53.44 -19.62
N GLY A 69 -3.86 -53.26 -20.91
CA GLY A 69 -2.69 -52.51 -21.35
C GLY A 69 -2.67 -51.13 -20.67
N PRO A 70 -1.50 -50.55 -20.40
CA PRO A 70 -1.40 -49.26 -19.72
C PRO A 70 -2.20 -48.20 -20.48
N PHE A 71 -3.13 -47.52 -19.80
CA PHE A 71 -3.70 -46.29 -20.34
C PHE A 71 -2.54 -45.31 -20.57
N PRO A 72 -2.43 -44.66 -21.75
CA PRO A 72 -1.43 -43.63 -21.94
C PRO A 72 -1.68 -42.53 -20.89
N PRO A 73 -0.66 -42.02 -20.21
CA PRO A 73 -0.85 -40.89 -19.32
C PRO A 73 -1.29 -39.71 -20.17
N THR A 74 -2.56 -39.34 -20.09
CA THR A 74 -3.05 -38.08 -20.65
C THR A 74 -2.46 -36.98 -19.78
N GLY A 75 -1.25 -36.54 -20.12
CA GLY A 75 -0.61 -35.40 -19.47
C GLY A 75 -1.53 -34.18 -19.56
N PRO A 76 -1.57 -33.33 -18.52
CA PRO A 76 -2.35 -32.09 -18.58
C PRO A 76 -1.89 -31.27 -19.79
N PRO A 77 -2.82 -30.57 -20.48
CA PRO A 77 -2.45 -29.76 -21.64
C PRO A 77 -1.35 -28.78 -21.24
N LEU A 78 -0.27 -28.77 -22.02
CA LEU A 78 0.83 -27.83 -21.83
C LEU A 78 0.31 -26.44 -22.20
N VAL A 79 -0.01 -25.63 -21.19
CA VAL A 79 -0.24 -24.19 -21.40
C VAL A 79 1.14 -23.59 -21.71
N GLY A 80 1.37 -23.29 -22.98
CA GLY A 80 2.63 -22.71 -23.45
C GLY A 80 2.91 -21.35 -22.80
N SER A 81 4.19 -21.01 -22.67
CA SER A 81 4.59 -19.69 -22.20
C SER A 81 4.17 -18.60 -23.20
N PRO A 82 3.77 -17.41 -22.73
CA PRO A 82 3.41 -16.29 -23.60
C PRO A 82 4.53 -15.99 -24.60
N THR A 83 4.19 -15.87 -25.88
CA THR A 83 5.16 -15.68 -26.97
C THR A 83 5.58 -14.22 -27.14
N ALA A 84 4.92 -13.29 -26.45
CA ALA A 84 5.24 -11.87 -26.50
C ALA A 84 4.89 -11.17 -25.16
N PRO A 85 5.60 -10.09 -24.80
CA PRO A 85 5.22 -9.22 -23.70
C PRO A 85 3.81 -8.61 -23.90
N PRO A 86 3.08 -8.30 -22.82
CA PRO A 86 1.77 -7.67 -22.92
C PRO A 86 1.87 -6.29 -23.60
N SER A 87 0.97 -6.02 -24.54
CA SER A 87 0.95 -4.76 -25.30
C SER A 87 0.20 -3.62 -24.60
N GLN A 88 -0.45 -3.91 -23.47
CA GLN A 88 -1.16 -2.94 -22.65
C GLN A 88 -0.68 -3.06 -21.21
N PRO A 89 -0.72 -1.96 -20.43
CA PRO A 89 -0.49 -2.04 -19.00
C PRO A 89 -1.43 -3.06 -18.38
N THR A 90 -0.87 -3.99 -17.61
CA THR A 90 -1.66 -4.95 -16.83
C THR A 90 -2.56 -4.25 -15.81
N GLU A 91 -2.20 -3.02 -15.43
CA GLU A 91 -2.96 -2.16 -14.54
C GLU A 91 -3.46 -0.90 -15.27
N LEU A 92 -4.76 -0.81 -15.53
CA LEU A 92 -5.40 0.39 -16.05
C LEU A 92 -5.80 1.31 -14.89
N ARG A 93 -5.14 2.48 -14.76
CA ARG A 93 -5.53 3.50 -13.79
C ARG A 93 -6.60 4.42 -14.36
N ARG A 94 -7.66 4.67 -13.60
CA ARG A 94 -8.66 5.68 -13.97
C ARG A 94 -8.04 7.07 -13.83
N ALA A 95 -8.07 7.87 -14.90
CA ALA A 95 -7.44 9.19 -14.93
C ALA A 95 -8.00 10.19 -13.90
N ASN A 96 -9.23 9.97 -13.41
CA ASN A 96 -9.90 10.84 -12.45
C ASN A 96 -9.93 10.29 -11.03
N VAL A 97 -9.06 9.32 -10.71
CA VAL A 97 -8.95 8.76 -9.37
C VAL A 97 -7.55 9.00 -8.84
N LEU A 98 -7.48 9.73 -7.73
CA LEU A 98 -6.26 9.96 -6.98
C LEU A 98 -6.24 9.08 -5.74
N ALA A 99 -5.05 8.71 -5.29
CA ALA A 99 -4.83 8.09 -4.00
C ALA A 99 -3.65 8.80 -3.34
N GLY A 100 -3.79 9.10 -2.06
CA GLY A 100 -2.80 9.87 -1.34
C GLY A 100 -3.13 10.01 0.13
N ARG A 101 -2.27 10.74 0.81
CA ARG A 101 -2.42 11.07 2.22
C ARG A 101 -2.90 12.50 2.37
N LEU A 102 -3.88 12.72 3.25
CA LEU A 102 -4.32 14.08 3.54
C LEU A 102 -3.23 14.83 4.33
N SER A 103 -2.65 15.89 3.75
CA SER A 103 -1.78 16.82 4.48
C SER A 103 -2.59 17.79 5.35
N HIS A 104 -3.85 18.05 4.96
CA HIS A 104 -4.82 18.78 5.74
C HIS A 104 -6.19 18.09 5.65
N GLY A 105 -6.70 17.62 6.79
CA GLY A 105 -8.05 17.07 6.95
C GLY A 105 -8.99 18.01 7.69
N GLY A 106 -10.15 17.51 8.11
CA GLY A 106 -11.19 18.23 8.85
C GLY A 106 -12.58 17.74 8.48
N ASP A 107 -13.60 18.51 8.83
CA ASP A 107 -15.02 18.23 8.53
C ASP A 107 -15.45 18.72 7.14
N GLY A 108 -14.50 19.20 6.34
CA GLY A 108 -14.71 19.81 5.03
C GLY A 108 -14.99 21.31 5.09
N PRO A 109 -15.28 21.94 3.92
CA PRO A 109 -15.29 21.35 2.58
C PRO A 109 -13.91 21.31 1.92
N CYS A 110 -12.89 21.87 2.57
CA CYS A 110 -11.53 21.94 2.04
C CYS A 110 -10.64 20.88 2.67
N TYR A 111 -9.88 20.20 1.82
CA TYR A 111 -8.88 19.23 2.22
C TYR A 111 -7.66 19.40 1.33
N THR A 112 -6.50 18.93 1.79
CA THR A 112 -5.27 18.93 0.99
C THR A 112 -4.72 17.53 0.94
N LEU A 113 -4.45 17.03 -0.27
CA LEU A 113 -4.00 15.67 -0.55
C LEU A 113 -2.61 15.70 -1.16
N VAL A 114 -1.71 14.87 -0.63
CA VAL A 114 -0.41 14.60 -1.24
C VAL A 114 -0.41 13.17 -1.75
N THR A 115 -0.20 13.00 -3.05
CA THR A 115 -0.08 11.69 -3.70
C THR A 115 1.34 11.13 -3.54
N ASP A 116 1.54 9.83 -3.82
CA ASP A 116 2.83 9.14 -3.61
C ASP A 116 3.99 9.72 -4.42
N ASP A 117 3.69 10.35 -5.56
CA ASP A 117 4.65 11.08 -6.40
C ASP A 117 4.95 12.51 -5.89
N GLY A 118 4.44 12.87 -4.71
CA GLY A 118 4.68 14.16 -4.05
C GLY A 118 3.84 15.31 -4.58
N ARG A 119 2.87 15.06 -5.46
CA ARG A 119 2.00 16.11 -5.99
C ARG A 119 0.93 16.49 -4.97
N GLU A 120 0.77 17.79 -4.78
CA GLU A 120 -0.22 18.35 -3.87
C GLU A 120 -1.48 18.80 -4.62
N TYR A 121 -2.64 18.47 -4.07
CA TYR A 121 -3.96 18.81 -4.59
C TYR A 121 -4.80 19.51 -3.53
N ALA A 122 -5.38 20.65 -3.90
CA ALA A 122 -6.38 21.35 -3.10
C ALA A 122 -7.75 20.79 -3.46
N LEU A 123 -8.35 20.04 -2.53
CA LEU A 123 -9.62 19.36 -2.72
C LEU A 123 -10.75 20.21 -2.15
N TYR A 124 -11.73 20.53 -2.99
CA TYR A 124 -13.01 21.07 -2.54
C TYR A 124 -14.11 20.02 -2.67
N GLY A 125 -14.78 19.67 -1.58
CA GLY A 125 -15.91 18.74 -1.60
C GLY A 125 -16.83 18.96 -0.40
N THR A 126 -18.09 19.31 -0.68
CA THR A 126 -19.13 19.41 0.35
C THR A 126 -19.67 18.03 0.72
N GLY A 127 -19.91 17.78 2.01
CA GLY A 127 -20.56 16.55 2.46
C GLY A 127 -19.72 15.27 2.28
N GLN A 128 -18.39 15.40 2.17
CA GLN A 128 -17.49 14.25 2.09
C GLN A 128 -17.30 13.56 3.45
N GLY A 129 -17.61 14.26 4.55
CA GLY A 129 -17.45 13.77 5.92
C GLY A 129 -16.21 14.33 6.60
N SER A 130 -15.88 13.77 7.77
CA SER A 130 -14.71 14.15 8.56
C SER A 130 -13.55 13.20 8.30
N PHE A 131 -12.37 13.76 8.02
CA PHE A 131 -11.15 12.99 7.83
C PHE A 131 -10.02 13.62 8.64
N ALA A 132 -9.27 12.80 9.38
CA ALA A 132 -8.10 13.30 10.10
C ALA A 132 -6.98 13.66 9.12
N THR A 133 -6.15 14.62 9.50
CA THR A 133 -4.86 14.81 8.84
C THR A 133 -4.04 13.54 8.93
N GLY A 134 -3.42 13.16 7.81
CA GLY A 134 -2.62 11.95 7.69
C GLY A 134 -3.41 10.71 7.30
N THR A 135 -4.73 10.78 7.14
CA THR A 135 -5.55 9.67 6.63
C THR A 135 -5.21 9.39 5.16
N TRP A 136 -5.08 8.11 4.82
CA TRP A 136 -5.00 7.66 3.44
C TRP A 136 -6.38 7.60 2.83
N VAL A 137 -6.56 8.24 1.68
CA VAL A 137 -7.84 8.32 1.00
C VAL A 137 -7.71 8.02 -0.49
N ARG A 138 -8.78 7.48 -1.05
CA ARG A 138 -9.03 7.43 -2.48
C ARG A 138 -10.03 8.52 -2.83
N VAL A 139 -9.70 9.33 -3.83
CA VAL A 139 -10.49 10.49 -4.24
C VAL A 139 -10.86 10.37 -5.70
N THR A 140 -12.16 10.45 -6.00
CA THR A 140 -12.63 10.67 -7.36
C THR A 140 -12.74 12.17 -7.59
N THR A 141 -12.03 12.68 -8.60
CA THR A 141 -11.95 14.11 -8.88
C THR A 141 -12.79 14.53 -10.07
N GLY A 142 -13.26 15.78 -10.03
CA GLY A 142 -13.85 16.52 -11.15
C GLY A 142 -13.14 17.86 -11.39
N PRO A 143 -13.62 18.65 -12.35
CA PRO A 143 -13.10 20.00 -12.60
C PRO A 143 -13.13 20.88 -11.35
N ALA A 144 -12.19 21.82 -11.24
CA ALA A 144 -12.16 22.77 -10.12
C ALA A 144 -13.44 23.62 -10.07
N THR A 145 -13.93 23.90 -8.87
CA THR A 145 -15.02 24.85 -8.67
C THR A 145 -14.46 26.28 -8.79
N PRO A 146 -14.98 27.13 -9.70
CA PRO A 146 -14.46 28.48 -9.87
C PRO A 146 -14.71 29.34 -8.62
N GLY A 147 -13.71 30.15 -8.27
CA GLY A 147 -13.79 31.08 -7.13
C GLY A 147 -13.63 30.43 -5.74
N VAL A 148 -13.35 29.13 -5.67
CA VAL A 148 -13.03 28.44 -4.42
C VAL A 148 -11.53 28.25 -4.31
N ASP A 149 -10.96 28.67 -3.18
CA ASP A 149 -9.56 28.47 -2.82
C ASP A 149 -9.49 27.65 -1.53
N CYS A 150 -9.03 26.40 -1.64
CA CYS A 150 -8.83 25.49 -0.52
C CYS A 150 -7.35 25.40 -0.09
N GLY A 151 -6.52 26.35 -0.52
CA GLY A 151 -5.10 26.41 -0.20
C GLY A 151 -4.21 25.97 -1.36
N PRO A 152 -2.93 25.64 -1.07
CA PRO A 152 -1.94 25.35 -2.09
C PRO A 152 -2.22 24.01 -2.81
N GLY A 153 -1.62 23.88 -4.00
CA GLY A 153 -1.71 22.67 -4.83
C GLY A 153 -2.63 22.86 -6.04
N LEU A 154 -2.84 21.77 -6.78
CA LEU A 154 -3.71 21.80 -7.96
C LEU A 154 -5.18 21.76 -7.51
N PRO A 155 -6.00 22.78 -7.82
CA PRO A 155 -7.39 22.80 -7.39
C PRO A 155 -8.21 21.78 -8.17
N VAL A 156 -8.98 20.96 -7.44
CA VAL A 156 -9.90 19.98 -8.01
C VAL A 156 -11.13 19.85 -7.11
N THR A 157 -12.25 19.43 -7.71
CA THR A 157 -13.44 19.09 -6.92
C THR A 157 -13.37 17.61 -6.52
N ALA A 158 -13.50 17.32 -5.23
CA ALA A 158 -13.70 15.96 -4.73
C ALA A 158 -15.16 15.56 -4.93
N VAL A 159 -15.41 14.67 -5.89
CA VAL A 159 -16.72 14.06 -6.15
C VAL A 159 -17.01 12.99 -5.11
N LYS A 160 -15.99 12.22 -4.74
CA LYS A 160 -16.07 11.20 -3.69
C LYS A 160 -14.73 11.11 -2.97
N LEU A 161 -14.75 11.16 -1.65
CA LEU A 161 -13.63 10.84 -0.78
C LEU A 161 -13.94 9.57 0.01
N SER A 162 -12.99 8.66 0.13
CA SER A 162 -13.17 7.43 0.94
C SER A 162 -11.84 7.02 1.56
N PRO A 163 -11.82 6.58 2.82
CA PRO A 163 -10.60 6.12 3.47
C PRO A 163 -10.10 4.83 2.80
N VAL A 164 -8.79 4.63 2.86
CA VAL A 164 -8.12 3.39 2.45
C VAL A 164 -7.60 2.72 3.72
N GLY A 165 -8.38 1.79 4.27
CA GLY A 165 -8.09 1.11 5.54
C GLY A 165 -9.35 0.73 6.29
#